data_AF-A0A1Z9S1T9-F1
#
_entry.id   AF-A0A1Z9S1T9-F1
#
_cell.length_a   1.000
_cell.length_b   1.000
_cell.length_c   1.000
_cell.angle_alpha   90.00
_cell.angle_beta   90.00
_cell.angle_gamma   90.00
#
_symmetry.space_group_name_H-M   'P 1'
#
loop_
_entity.id
_entity.type
_entity.pdbx_description
1 polymer ?
#
loop_
_entity_poly.entity_id
_entity_poly.type
_entity_poly.pdbx_seq_one_letter_code
_entity_poly.pdbx_strand_id
1 'polypeptide(L)'
;MVMVTYRFEIGTDVLCNLGELGWKMGRVIAHNYREDPWPEDFFAPYQVVLEEDRSLIYVPEDDDRFCRVPTPEDLHILGRTDALAAPSFDASQYALPTRGGPENLRCEGGTSAPFQSYRKGRCFCCDDCPRSWSYAELYSEHYRCAARNGLTVTRHDVDLGTVQVGGQVAFAIDDALPVSAGFMQAPMLVRLPPGLTFTDEGGLDGEVRFDPYREDTYEVNFVAVSTEAWENTDVGLVRLELRLTVEGNTPPPGFDRAAFALQQDDASKKAQGIMARLRETWDRWSRGGTTNRATCDTMLADLDRLRSLAEEHPRLDQGQWWAHLGGYHMNVHKLLENTLFECELYLGYALTFGEDGVRYYAEQNLEGCYSKRLLEAARFMWYDGLECILQGEWVAAIDLFRAASDKKDGWGWAVNHGDIWLSEAVALMLQGTATPEVVHEDGWLETARALIQRAAQRTQEARVFDHEGHPWIREVQDALSAYEGLEAGDDVTAWREALAGRTVFWCAQVLSGGYPFPPPCRDRLVDEQTLLDRLPGHPA
;
A
#
# COMPACT_ATOMS: atom_id res chain seq x y z
N MET A 1 23.34 -14.72 -40.27
CA MET A 1 23.09 -14.50 -38.83
C MET A 1 21.91 -13.57 -38.70
N VAL A 2 20.84 -14.02 -38.06
CA VAL A 2 19.79 -13.08 -37.59
C VAL A 2 20.46 -12.29 -36.47
N MET A 3 20.61 -10.98 -36.62
CA MET A 3 21.08 -10.13 -35.52
C MET A 3 19.99 -10.15 -34.47
N VAL A 4 20.25 -10.80 -33.34
CA VAL A 4 19.38 -10.71 -32.18
C VAL A 4 19.39 -9.25 -31.74
N THR A 5 18.23 -8.61 -31.82
CA THR A 5 18.05 -7.22 -31.41
C THR A 5 17.52 -7.25 -29.98
N TYR A 6 18.31 -6.77 -29.04
CA TYR A 6 17.95 -6.67 -27.63
C TYR A 6 17.15 -5.39 -27.36
N ARG A 7 16.35 -5.37 -26.30
CA ARG A 7 15.51 -4.21 -25.92
C ARG A 7 16.31 -3.01 -25.43
N PHE A 8 17.45 -3.24 -24.78
CA PHE A 8 18.28 -2.19 -24.18
C PHE A 8 19.60 -2.04 -24.93
N GLU A 9 20.10 -0.80 -24.97
CA GLU A 9 21.40 -0.47 -25.57
C GLU A 9 22.49 -0.40 -24.49
N ILE A 10 23.76 -0.51 -24.91
CA ILE A 10 24.88 -0.25 -24.00
C ILE A 10 24.80 1.20 -23.50
N GLY A 11 24.81 1.36 -22.18
CA GLY A 11 24.67 2.63 -21.48
C GLY A 11 23.27 2.89 -20.92
N THR A 12 22.26 2.08 -21.28
CA THR A 12 20.91 2.20 -20.71
C THR A 12 20.90 1.81 -19.23
N ASP A 13 20.28 2.66 -18.40
CA ASP A 13 19.98 2.34 -17.00
C ASP A 13 18.79 1.39 -16.93
N VAL A 14 18.95 0.31 -16.16
CA VAL A 14 17.99 -0.78 -16.02
C VAL A 14 17.86 -1.17 -14.56
N LEU A 15 16.67 -1.62 -14.20
CA LEU A 15 16.44 -2.36 -12.98
C LEU A 15 16.66 -3.84 -13.25
N CYS A 16 17.50 -4.50 -12.43
CA CYS A 16 17.78 -5.93 -12.53
C CYS A 16 17.22 -6.68 -11.33
N ASN A 17 16.57 -7.82 -11.59
CA ASN A 17 16.02 -8.69 -10.55
C ASN A 17 17.08 -9.70 -10.07
N LEU A 18 17.49 -9.61 -8.81
CA LEU A 18 18.47 -10.50 -8.18
C LEU A 18 17.79 -11.57 -7.29
N GLY A 19 16.50 -11.82 -7.49
CA GLY A 19 15.74 -12.82 -6.73
C GLY A 19 15.49 -12.35 -5.30
N GLU A 20 16.06 -13.05 -4.31
CA GLU A 20 15.85 -12.74 -2.89
C GLU A 20 16.48 -11.42 -2.47
N LEU A 21 17.50 -10.94 -3.21
CA LEU A 21 18.13 -9.63 -3.00
C LEU A 21 17.33 -8.47 -3.61
N GLY A 22 16.17 -8.77 -4.21
CA GLY A 22 15.29 -7.76 -4.79
C GLY A 22 15.80 -7.17 -6.09
N TRP A 23 15.26 -6.01 -6.44
CA TRP A 23 15.64 -5.29 -7.65
C TRP A 23 16.71 -4.25 -7.35
N LYS A 24 17.73 -4.19 -8.20
CA LYS A 24 18.85 -3.26 -8.06
C LYS A 24 19.03 -2.45 -9.34
N MET A 25 19.38 -1.17 -9.19
CA MET A 25 19.72 -0.32 -10.33
C MET A 25 21.07 -0.74 -10.90
N GLY A 26 21.16 -0.77 -12.23
CA GLY A 26 22.41 -0.96 -12.92
C GLY A 26 22.41 -0.33 -14.30
N ARG A 27 23.56 -0.40 -14.96
CA ARG A 27 23.75 0.09 -16.32
C ARG A 27 24.24 -1.03 -17.23
N VAL A 28 23.61 -1.19 -18.38
CA VAL A 28 24.05 -2.15 -19.40
C VAL A 28 25.43 -1.72 -19.91
N ILE A 29 26.43 -2.59 -19.83
CA ILE A 29 27.81 -2.30 -20.29
C ILE A 29 28.25 -3.14 -21.47
N ALA A 30 27.61 -4.29 -21.73
CA ALA A 30 27.89 -5.14 -22.87
C ALA A 30 26.67 -5.98 -23.27
N HIS A 31 26.62 -6.37 -24.54
CA HIS A 31 25.65 -7.33 -25.08
C HIS A 31 26.33 -8.67 -25.38
N ASN A 32 25.55 -9.76 -25.41
CA ASN A 32 26.05 -11.11 -25.68
C ASN A 32 27.21 -11.47 -24.74
N TYR A 33 27.02 -11.25 -23.44
CA TYR A 33 28.01 -11.57 -22.42
C TYR A 33 28.20 -13.08 -22.31
N ARG A 34 29.44 -13.51 -22.06
CA ARG A 34 29.80 -14.92 -21.88
C ARG A 34 30.95 -15.06 -20.92
N GLU A 35 30.93 -16.14 -20.14
CA GLU A 35 32.07 -16.60 -19.35
C GLU A 35 32.77 -17.80 -20.01
N ASP A 36 34.09 -17.90 -19.82
CA ASP A 36 34.92 -18.98 -20.38
C ASP A 36 34.38 -20.42 -20.16
N PRO A 37 33.85 -20.80 -18.98
CA PRO A 37 33.34 -22.16 -18.76
C PRO A 37 31.98 -22.43 -19.41
N TRP A 38 31.30 -21.43 -19.98
CA TRP A 38 29.98 -21.62 -20.59
C TRP A 38 30.11 -22.33 -21.96
N PRO A 39 29.11 -23.13 -22.37
CA PRO A 39 29.05 -23.70 -23.71
C PRO A 39 29.21 -22.62 -24.80
N GLU A 40 29.80 -22.98 -25.95
CA GLU A 40 30.13 -22.00 -27.03
C GLU A 40 28.93 -21.18 -27.51
N ASP A 41 27.73 -21.76 -27.49
CA ASP A 41 26.51 -21.13 -27.96
C ASP A 41 25.69 -20.47 -26.82
N PHE A 42 26.23 -20.38 -25.60
CA PHE A 42 25.53 -19.83 -24.46
C PHE A 42 26.01 -18.41 -24.15
N PHE A 43 25.10 -17.46 -24.31
CA PHE A 43 25.31 -16.02 -24.08
C PHE A 43 24.18 -15.45 -23.24
N ALA A 44 24.53 -14.61 -22.28
CA ALA A 44 23.59 -13.75 -21.57
C ALA A 44 23.35 -12.48 -22.41
N PRO A 45 22.09 -12.01 -22.55
CA PRO A 45 21.77 -10.82 -23.31
C PRO A 45 22.56 -9.58 -22.89
N TYR A 46 22.69 -9.36 -21.59
CA TYR A 46 23.30 -8.16 -21.03
C TYR A 46 24.33 -8.50 -19.95
N GLN A 47 25.46 -7.80 -19.97
CA GLN A 47 26.28 -7.57 -18.78
C GLN A 47 25.89 -6.21 -18.19
N VAL A 48 25.66 -6.17 -16.89
CA VAL A 48 25.21 -4.97 -16.18
C VAL A 48 26.18 -4.68 -15.04
N VAL A 49 26.54 -3.40 -14.88
CA VAL A 49 27.23 -2.92 -13.67
C VAL A 49 26.20 -2.36 -12.71
N LEU A 50 26.15 -2.87 -11.48
CA LEU A 50 25.25 -2.34 -10.45
C LEU A 50 25.73 -0.96 -9.97
N GLU A 51 24.79 -0.07 -9.67
CA GLU A 51 25.15 1.29 -9.23
C GLU A 51 25.71 1.32 -7.81
N GLU A 52 25.17 0.49 -6.91
CA GLU A 52 25.45 0.48 -5.48
C GLU A 52 26.92 0.13 -5.16
N ASP A 53 27.40 -1.01 -5.63
CA ASP A 53 28.72 -1.56 -5.28
C ASP A 53 29.65 -1.72 -6.48
N ARG A 54 29.19 -1.30 -7.67
CA ARG A 54 29.91 -1.44 -8.95
C ARG A 54 30.21 -2.89 -9.34
N SER A 55 29.52 -3.86 -8.73
CA SER A 55 29.65 -5.27 -9.09
C SER A 55 29.10 -5.52 -10.50
N LEU A 56 29.64 -6.56 -11.15
CA LEU A 56 29.21 -6.99 -12.47
C LEU A 56 28.29 -8.19 -12.34
N ILE A 57 27.11 -8.08 -12.92
CA ILE A 57 26.15 -9.18 -13.07
C ILE A 57 25.87 -9.43 -14.54
N TYR A 58 25.22 -10.56 -14.83
CA TYR A 58 24.64 -10.81 -16.13
C TYR A 58 23.13 -11.04 -15.99
N VAL A 59 22.38 -10.62 -17.01
CA VAL A 59 20.94 -10.86 -17.08
C VAL A 59 20.71 -12.17 -17.85
N PRO A 60 20.02 -13.17 -17.28
CA PRO A 60 19.86 -14.48 -17.93
C PRO A 60 19.04 -14.44 -19.23
N GLU A 61 17.98 -13.64 -19.27
CA GLU A 61 17.06 -13.53 -20.41
C GLU A 61 16.66 -12.06 -20.62
N ASP A 62 16.42 -11.66 -21.88
CA ASP A 62 15.92 -10.33 -22.23
C ASP A 62 14.41 -10.27 -22.03
N ASP A 63 14.01 -10.26 -20.77
CA ASP A 63 12.62 -10.34 -20.33
C ASP A 63 12.42 -9.44 -19.11
N ASP A 64 11.25 -8.79 -19.02
CA ASP A 64 10.88 -7.91 -17.91
C ASP A 64 10.93 -8.58 -16.54
N ARG A 65 10.93 -9.91 -16.46
CA ARG A 65 11.14 -10.67 -15.21
C ARG A 65 12.55 -10.53 -14.66
N PHE A 66 13.54 -10.28 -15.51
CA PHE A 66 14.96 -10.20 -15.16
C PHE A 66 15.52 -8.78 -15.26
N CYS A 67 15.10 -8.01 -16.27
CA CYS A 67 15.51 -6.62 -16.42
C CYS A 67 14.43 -5.76 -17.10
N ARG A 68 14.26 -4.54 -16.60
CA ARG A 68 13.27 -3.57 -17.11
C ARG A 68 13.75 -2.14 -16.98
N VAL A 69 13.10 -1.23 -17.69
CA VAL A 69 13.30 0.22 -17.50
C VAL A 69 12.76 0.60 -16.12
N PRO A 70 13.51 1.39 -15.31
CA PRO A 70 12.99 1.92 -14.06
C PRO A 70 11.82 2.89 -14.31
N THR A 71 10.72 2.73 -13.58
CA THR A 71 9.62 3.69 -13.56
C THR A 71 10.00 4.91 -12.70
N PRO A 72 9.27 6.04 -12.80
CA PRO A 72 9.44 7.15 -11.88
C PRO A 72 9.33 6.72 -10.41
N GLU A 73 8.36 5.86 -10.09
CA GLU A 73 8.19 5.28 -8.75
C GLU A 73 9.41 4.48 -8.30
N ASP A 74 10.00 3.66 -9.18
CA ASP A 74 11.22 2.92 -8.85
C ASP A 74 12.37 3.86 -8.49
N LEU A 75 12.54 4.93 -9.26
CA LEU A 75 13.57 5.94 -9.01
C LEU A 75 13.35 6.63 -7.67
N HIS A 76 12.10 6.96 -7.33
CA HIS A 76 11.78 7.50 -6.00
C HIS A 76 12.12 6.51 -4.89
N ILE A 77 11.71 5.24 -5.00
CA ILE A 77 12.05 4.21 -4.01
C ILE A 77 13.57 4.06 -3.89
N LEU A 78 14.32 4.04 -4.99
CA LEU A 78 15.76 3.84 -4.92
C LEU A 78 16.53 5.08 -4.45
N GLY A 79 16.03 6.29 -4.75
CA GLY A 79 16.74 7.53 -4.44
C GLY A 79 16.36 8.25 -3.15
N ARG A 80 15.45 7.69 -2.34
CA ARG A 80 15.19 8.15 -0.98
C ARG A 80 14.91 6.99 -0.04
N THR A 81 15.21 7.21 1.24
CA THR A 81 15.04 6.20 2.30
C THR A 81 13.58 5.98 2.66
N ASP A 82 12.72 7.00 2.48
CA ASP A 82 11.27 6.95 2.67
C ASP A 82 10.59 8.20 2.06
N ALA A 83 9.25 8.21 2.04
CA ALA A 83 8.43 9.25 1.43
C ALA A 83 8.60 10.66 2.01
N LEU A 84 9.11 10.80 3.23
CA LEU A 84 9.34 12.08 3.91
C LEU A 84 10.81 12.52 3.83
N ALA A 85 11.72 11.63 3.43
CA ALA A 85 13.11 11.96 3.21
C ALA A 85 13.27 12.93 2.02
N ALA A 86 14.34 13.72 2.03
CA ALA A 86 14.71 14.52 0.89
C ALA A 86 15.20 13.60 -0.25
N PRO A 87 14.82 13.86 -1.51
CA PRO A 87 15.31 13.07 -2.63
C PRO A 87 16.81 13.31 -2.83
N SER A 88 17.57 12.25 -3.12
CA SER A 88 19.01 12.34 -3.42
C SER A 88 19.32 12.92 -4.82
N PHE A 89 18.29 13.09 -5.66
CA PHE A 89 18.36 13.66 -6.99
C PHE A 89 17.25 14.69 -7.22
N ASP A 90 17.36 15.45 -8.31
CA ASP A 90 16.29 16.37 -8.73
C ASP A 90 15.05 15.58 -9.17
N ALA A 91 14.15 15.36 -8.22
CA ALA A 91 12.90 14.64 -8.42
C ALA A 91 11.81 15.51 -9.09
N SER A 92 12.09 16.78 -9.41
CA SER A 92 11.09 17.67 -10.03
C SER A 92 10.62 17.16 -11.40
N GLN A 93 11.50 16.48 -12.14
CA GLN A 93 11.18 15.83 -13.41
C GLN A 93 10.30 14.57 -13.25
N TYR A 94 10.15 14.07 -12.02
CA TYR A 94 9.34 12.91 -11.66
C TYR A 94 8.28 13.30 -10.61
N ALA A 95 7.83 14.56 -10.63
CA ALA A 95 6.80 15.03 -9.73
C ALA A 95 5.49 14.27 -9.98
N LEU A 96 4.96 13.68 -8.93
CA LEU A 96 3.72 12.91 -9.00
C LEU A 96 2.54 13.82 -8.66
N PRO A 97 1.38 13.61 -9.32
CA PRO A 97 0.27 14.54 -9.21
C PRO A 97 -0.24 14.63 -7.77
N THR A 98 -0.34 15.87 -7.27
CA THR A 98 -1.10 16.21 -6.07
C THR A 98 -2.59 16.14 -6.41
N ARG A 99 -3.36 15.33 -5.69
CA ARG A 99 -4.80 15.14 -5.94
C ARG A 99 -5.69 15.80 -4.87
N GLY A 100 -5.12 16.43 -3.84
CA GLY A 100 -5.88 17.15 -2.80
C GLY A 100 -5.03 18.19 -2.07
N GLY A 101 -5.66 18.96 -1.18
CA GLY A 101 -4.98 19.86 -0.25
C GLY A 101 -5.30 19.56 1.23
N PRO A 102 -4.69 20.31 2.15
CA PRO A 102 -4.83 20.10 3.60
C PRO A 102 -6.27 20.18 4.09
N GLU A 103 -7.15 20.88 3.36
CA GLU A 103 -8.58 21.01 3.65
C GLU A 103 -9.37 19.69 3.67
N ASN A 104 -8.80 18.62 3.07
CA ASN A 104 -9.39 17.30 3.08
C ASN A 104 -9.16 16.53 4.39
N LEU A 105 -8.20 16.98 5.21
CA LEU A 105 -7.82 16.36 6.47
C LEU A 105 -8.67 16.92 7.62
N ARG A 106 -9.04 16.06 8.57
CA ARG A 106 -9.84 16.41 9.76
C ARG A 106 -9.41 15.57 10.97
N CYS A 107 -8.86 16.22 11.98
CA CYS A 107 -8.61 15.60 13.28
C CYS A 107 -9.74 15.83 14.30
N GLU A 108 -10.75 16.65 13.97
CA GLU A 108 -11.90 16.94 14.83
C GLU A 108 -13.07 15.98 14.51
N GLY A 109 -13.27 14.94 15.33
CA GLY A 109 -14.43 14.07 15.23
C GLY A 109 -14.25 12.72 15.93
N GLY A 110 -14.94 12.51 17.05
CA GLY A 110 -14.90 11.26 17.80
C GLY A 110 -15.65 10.09 17.14
N THR A 111 -15.26 8.88 17.52
CA THR A 111 -15.92 7.55 17.44
C THR A 111 -15.87 6.69 16.17
N SER A 112 -15.41 7.15 14.99
CA SER A 112 -15.03 6.17 13.96
C SER A 112 -13.66 5.59 14.28
N ALA A 113 -13.51 4.26 14.18
CA ALA A 113 -12.20 3.63 14.27
C ALA A 113 -11.27 4.31 13.25
N PRO A 114 -10.12 4.88 13.66
CA PRO A 114 -9.27 5.74 12.82
C PRO A 114 -8.99 5.08 11.46
N PHE A 115 -8.70 3.78 11.49
CA PHE A 115 -8.33 3.01 10.31
C PHE A 115 -9.51 2.58 9.40
N GLN A 116 -10.74 3.03 9.64
CA GLN A 116 -11.86 2.87 8.69
C GLN A 116 -12.14 4.15 7.88
N SER A 117 -11.41 5.24 8.10
CA SER A 117 -11.57 6.51 7.39
C SER A 117 -11.45 6.38 5.86
N TYR A 118 -10.55 5.51 5.36
CA TYR A 118 -10.43 5.26 3.93
C TYR A 118 -11.73 4.76 3.30
N ARG A 119 -12.57 4.05 4.06
CA ARG A 119 -13.88 3.52 3.62
C ARG A 119 -14.89 4.64 3.35
N LYS A 120 -14.69 5.83 3.91
CA LYS A 120 -15.50 7.04 3.64
C LYS A 120 -15.06 7.78 2.38
N GLY A 121 -14.31 7.13 1.50
CA GLY A 121 -13.89 7.72 0.23
C GLY A 121 -12.68 8.65 0.32
N ARG A 122 -11.95 8.65 1.43
CA ARG A 122 -10.80 9.56 1.65
C ARG A 122 -9.44 8.90 1.40
N CYS A 123 -9.44 7.69 0.86
CA CYS A 123 -8.26 6.89 0.52
C CYS A 123 -7.18 7.57 -0.34
N PHE A 124 -7.49 8.64 -1.10
CA PHE A 124 -6.48 9.41 -1.84
C PHE A 124 -5.64 10.32 -0.93
N CYS A 125 -6.14 10.63 0.27
CA CYS A 125 -5.56 11.55 1.24
C CYS A 125 -5.04 10.85 2.51
N CYS A 126 -5.03 9.51 2.52
CA CYS A 126 -4.72 8.70 3.71
C CYS A 126 -5.72 8.94 4.86
N ASP A 127 -5.46 8.43 6.07
CA ASP A 127 -6.38 8.62 7.21
C ASP A 127 -6.79 10.09 7.39
N ASP A 128 -7.99 10.33 7.92
CA ASP A 128 -8.60 11.64 8.13
C ASP A 128 -7.68 12.55 8.94
N CYS A 129 -7.01 11.98 9.93
CA CYS A 129 -6.15 12.71 10.83
C CYS A 129 -4.69 12.30 10.62
N PRO A 130 -3.79 13.23 10.26
CA PRO A 130 -2.36 12.95 10.21
C PRO A 130 -1.80 12.35 11.49
N ARG A 131 -2.40 12.61 12.65
CA ARG A 131 -2.02 12.04 13.96
C ARG A 131 -2.34 10.55 14.12
N SER A 132 -3.09 9.97 13.19
CA SER A 132 -3.44 8.54 13.16
C SER A 132 -2.79 7.79 12.00
N TRP A 133 -2.00 8.48 11.17
CA TRP A 133 -1.26 7.84 10.08
C TRP A 133 -0.31 6.76 10.60
N SER A 134 -0.42 5.61 9.98
CA SER A 134 0.42 4.44 10.19
C SER A 134 1.83 4.61 9.61
N TYR A 135 2.72 3.66 9.90
CA TYR A 135 4.03 3.56 9.24
C TYR A 135 3.92 3.58 7.71
N ALA A 136 2.95 2.87 7.13
CA ALA A 136 2.75 2.85 5.68
C ALA A 136 2.39 4.25 5.16
N GLU A 137 1.50 4.96 5.85
CA GLU A 137 1.05 6.29 5.43
C GLU A 137 2.13 7.37 5.57
N LEU A 138 2.94 7.27 6.62
CA LEU A 138 4.05 8.19 6.83
C LEU A 138 5.22 7.91 5.88
N TYR A 139 5.63 6.64 5.73
CA TYR A 139 6.91 6.32 5.10
C TYR A 139 6.83 5.75 3.68
N SER A 140 5.70 5.22 3.24
CA SER A 140 5.63 4.53 1.94
C SER A 140 5.60 5.48 0.74
N GLU A 141 6.40 5.14 -0.26
CA GLU A 141 6.44 5.75 -1.58
C GLU A 141 5.16 5.55 -2.40
N HIS A 142 4.32 4.56 -2.07
CA HIS A 142 3.03 4.38 -2.74
C HIS A 142 1.91 5.15 -2.07
N TYR A 143 2.03 5.42 -0.76
CA TYR A 143 1.06 6.20 0.02
C TYR A 143 1.31 7.71 -0.03
N ARG A 144 2.53 8.15 0.28
CA ARG A 144 2.98 9.57 0.19
C ARG A 144 1.94 10.56 0.70
N CYS A 145 1.37 10.29 1.87
CA CYS A 145 0.19 10.99 2.38
C CYS A 145 0.45 12.49 2.54
N ALA A 146 1.61 12.85 3.09
CA ALA A 146 2.02 14.24 3.22
C ALA A 146 2.03 14.96 1.85
N ALA A 147 2.72 14.40 0.86
CA ALA A 147 2.82 15.00 -0.47
C ALA A 147 1.46 15.07 -1.19
N ARG A 148 0.63 14.02 -1.11
CA ARG A 148 -0.70 13.99 -1.74
C ARG A 148 -1.68 15.03 -1.20
N ASN A 149 -1.51 15.39 0.07
CA ASN A 149 -2.28 16.44 0.76
C ASN A 149 -1.59 17.81 0.75
N GLY A 150 -0.44 17.95 0.07
CA GLY A 150 0.30 19.20 0.04
C GLY A 150 0.80 19.68 1.41
N LEU A 151 1.09 18.75 2.34
CA LEU A 151 1.63 19.09 3.65
C LEU A 151 3.13 19.40 3.56
N THR A 152 3.52 20.50 4.21
CA THR A 152 4.93 20.86 4.41
C THR A 152 5.61 19.79 5.27
N VAL A 153 6.88 19.50 4.98
CA VAL A 153 7.74 18.63 5.80
C VAL A 153 8.97 19.42 6.21
N THR A 154 9.02 19.83 7.48
CA THR A 154 10.20 20.42 8.11
C THR A 154 11.13 19.32 8.57
N ARG A 155 12.42 19.40 8.19
CA ARG A 155 13.43 18.38 8.47
C ARG A 155 14.47 18.92 9.42
N HIS A 156 14.83 18.09 10.39
CA HIS A 156 15.85 18.38 11.37
C HIS A 156 16.82 17.21 11.45
N ASP A 157 18.03 17.43 10.96
CA ASP A 157 19.09 16.43 10.95
C ASP A 157 20.08 16.75 12.08
N VAL A 158 20.26 15.79 12.99
CA VAL A 158 21.18 15.91 14.11
C VAL A 158 22.20 14.80 14.03
N ASP A 159 23.47 15.17 13.99
CA ASP A 159 24.59 14.24 14.12
C ASP A 159 25.09 14.27 15.57
N LEU A 160 24.88 13.18 16.30
CA LEU A 160 25.32 12.98 17.67
C LEU A 160 26.78 12.51 17.76
N GLY A 161 27.42 12.30 16.61
CA GLY A 161 28.81 11.88 16.49
C GLY A 161 29.03 10.41 16.86
N THR A 162 30.24 10.11 17.32
CA THR A 162 30.67 8.76 17.65
C THR A 162 30.49 8.46 19.14
N VAL A 163 29.82 7.35 19.45
CA VAL A 163 29.58 6.88 20.82
C VAL A 163 30.12 5.46 20.97
N GLN A 164 30.83 5.19 22.05
CA GLN A 164 31.31 3.84 22.36
C GLN A 164 30.21 3.02 23.04
N VAL A 165 30.21 1.70 22.89
CA VAL A 165 29.43 0.82 23.77
C VAL A 165 29.84 1.04 25.24
N GLY A 166 28.86 1.22 26.11
CA GLY A 166 28.98 1.69 27.50
C GLY A 166 28.92 3.21 27.65
N GLY A 167 28.92 3.96 26.55
CA GLY A 167 28.79 5.41 26.53
C GLY A 167 27.35 5.88 26.80
N GLN A 168 27.22 7.06 27.38
CA GLN A 168 25.92 7.70 27.62
C GLN A 168 25.56 8.61 26.45
N VAL A 169 24.32 8.49 25.98
CA VAL A 169 23.68 9.46 25.09
C VAL A 169 22.65 10.22 25.92
N ALA A 170 22.68 11.54 25.80
CA ALA A 170 21.72 12.44 26.42
C ALA A 170 21.44 13.56 25.44
N PHE A 171 20.52 13.30 24.51
CA PHE A 171 20.02 14.26 23.56
C PHE A 171 18.64 14.70 24.01
N ALA A 172 18.47 16.00 24.15
CA ALA A 172 17.18 16.63 24.33
C ALA A 172 17.00 17.63 23.20
N ILE A 173 15.77 17.73 22.72
CA ILE A 173 15.37 18.78 21.79
C ILE A 173 15.58 20.14 22.48
N ASP A 174 16.21 21.07 21.76
CA ASP A 174 16.31 22.47 22.18
C ASP A 174 15.05 23.25 21.77
N ASP A 175 14.92 24.50 22.23
CA ASP A 175 13.78 25.38 21.88
C ASP A 175 13.67 25.69 20.37
N ALA A 176 14.53 25.11 19.50
CA ALA A 176 14.56 25.38 18.07
C ALA A 176 13.62 24.49 17.24
N LEU A 177 13.10 23.39 17.80
CA LEU A 177 12.09 22.59 17.12
C LEU A 177 10.69 23.22 17.26
N PRO A 178 9.88 23.25 16.19
CA PRO A 178 8.58 23.91 16.21
C PRO A 178 7.48 23.09 16.92
N VAL A 179 7.80 21.91 17.42
CA VAL A 179 6.90 20.99 18.15
C VAL A 179 7.62 20.38 19.35
N SER A 180 6.85 20.02 20.38
CA SER A 180 7.37 19.46 21.64
C SER A 180 6.87 18.04 21.96
N ALA A 181 6.14 17.40 21.05
CA ALA A 181 5.51 16.09 21.26
C ALA A 181 5.13 15.41 19.93
N GLY A 182 4.60 14.19 19.99
CA GLY A 182 4.03 13.45 18.86
C GLY A 182 5.01 12.60 18.07
N PHE A 183 6.26 12.46 18.52
CA PHE A 183 7.27 11.67 17.81
C PHE A 183 7.11 10.15 17.96
N MET A 184 6.24 9.66 18.85
CA MET A 184 5.97 8.23 19.05
C MET A 184 4.88 7.65 18.15
N GLN A 185 4.34 8.43 17.20
CA GLN A 185 3.27 7.97 16.32
C GLN A 185 3.70 6.82 15.37
N ALA A 186 4.96 6.78 14.93
CA ALA A 186 5.53 5.69 14.13
C ALA A 186 7.08 5.74 14.10
N PRO A 187 7.78 5.73 15.25
CA PRO A 187 9.24 5.89 15.30
C PRO A 187 9.98 4.65 14.78
N MET A 188 11.17 4.83 14.20
CA MET A 188 12.03 3.73 13.75
C MET A 188 12.82 3.08 14.90
N LEU A 189 12.13 2.70 15.98
CA LEU A 189 12.76 2.24 17.24
C LEU A 189 13.67 1.02 17.06
N VAL A 190 13.36 0.14 16.10
CA VAL A 190 14.17 -1.05 15.81
C VAL A 190 15.60 -0.74 15.38
N ARG A 191 15.87 0.50 14.95
CA ARG A 191 17.21 0.94 14.53
C ARG A 191 18.09 1.37 15.70
N LEU A 192 17.50 1.70 16.85
CA LEU A 192 18.25 2.17 18.00
C LEU A 192 19.10 1.03 18.61
N PRO A 193 20.30 1.35 19.11
CA PRO A 193 21.09 0.44 19.93
C PRO A 193 20.38 0.08 21.25
N PRO A 194 20.51 -1.16 21.74
CA PRO A 194 20.00 -1.54 23.06
C PRO A 194 20.45 -0.58 24.15
N GLY A 195 19.55 -0.28 25.08
CA GLY A 195 19.79 0.62 26.21
C GLY A 195 19.50 2.10 25.95
N LEU A 196 19.26 2.51 24.70
CA LEU A 196 18.73 3.83 24.38
C LEU A 196 17.19 3.83 24.39
N THR A 197 16.62 4.92 24.91
CA THR A 197 15.18 5.18 24.93
C THR A 197 14.90 6.48 24.20
N PHE A 198 13.86 6.48 23.36
CA PHE A 198 13.37 7.66 22.68
C PHE A 198 12.01 8.06 23.24
N THR A 199 11.78 9.36 23.44
CA THR A 199 10.55 9.88 24.06
C THR A 199 9.66 10.58 23.06
N ASP A 200 8.38 10.78 23.43
CA ASP A 200 7.42 11.47 22.55
C ASP A 200 7.75 12.94 22.35
N GLU A 201 8.47 13.54 23.30
CA GLU A 201 9.04 14.88 23.23
C GLU A 201 10.34 14.93 22.42
N GLY A 202 10.70 13.83 21.72
CA GLY A 202 11.82 13.67 20.82
C GLY A 202 13.21 13.65 21.47
N GLY A 203 13.28 13.40 22.78
CA GLY A 203 14.53 13.13 23.47
C GLY A 203 15.06 11.73 23.17
N LEU A 204 16.39 11.56 23.20
CA LEU A 204 17.07 10.27 23.11
C LEU A 204 18.07 10.16 24.27
N ASP A 205 17.84 9.24 25.18
CA ASP A 205 18.66 9.06 26.38
C ASP A 205 18.98 7.60 26.68
N GLY A 206 20.12 7.37 27.33
CA GLY A 206 20.48 6.06 27.86
C GLY A 206 21.93 5.66 27.60
N GLU A 207 22.26 4.44 27.99
CA GLU A 207 23.58 3.84 27.78
C GLU A 207 23.54 2.96 26.53
N VAL A 208 24.45 3.19 25.58
CA VAL A 208 24.60 2.31 24.41
C VAL A 208 25.12 0.95 24.88
N ARG A 209 24.34 -0.11 24.70
CA ARG A 209 24.73 -1.48 25.04
C ARG A 209 25.13 -2.28 23.81
N PHE A 210 25.78 -3.41 24.05
CA PHE A 210 26.17 -4.36 23.02
C PHE A 210 24.95 -4.83 22.22
N ASP A 211 25.03 -4.68 20.90
CA ASP A 211 24.02 -5.11 19.94
C ASP A 211 24.53 -6.36 19.19
N PRO A 212 23.98 -7.56 19.47
CA PRO A 212 24.46 -8.79 18.85
C PRO A 212 24.09 -8.90 17.35
N TYR A 213 23.23 -8.02 16.83
CA TYR A 213 22.81 -8.00 15.43
C TYR A 213 23.68 -7.09 14.54
N ARG A 214 24.64 -6.38 15.11
CA ARG A 214 25.49 -5.41 14.39
C ARG A 214 26.96 -5.79 14.47
N GLU A 215 27.73 -5.24 13.53
CA GLU A 215 29.18 -5.36 13.49
C GLU A 215 29.85 -4.58 14.63
N ASP A 216 31.17 -4.68 14.75
CA ASP A 216 31.95 -4.03 15.80
C ASP A 216 31.88 -2.48 15.73
N THR A 217 31.59 -1.93 14.54
CA THR A 217 31.31 -0.51 14.30
C THR A 217 30.15 -0.41 13.33
N TYR A 218 29.16 0.43 13.63
CA TYR A 218 27.98 0.59 12.78
C TYR A 218 27.37 1.97 12.90
N GLU A 219 26.67 2.39 11.85
CA GLU A 219 25.90 3.63 11.82
C GLU A 219 24.45 3.38 12.24
N VAL A 220 23.91 4.33 13.00
CA VAL A 220 22.50 4.39 13.38
C VAL A 220 21.89 5.59 12.67
N ASN A 221 20.91 5.33 11.80
CA ASN A 221 20.10 6.36 11.14
C ASN A 221 18.66 6.23 11.67
N PHE A 222 18.38 6.89 12.79
CA PHE A 222 17.07 6.86 13.45
C PHE A 222 16.20 8.01 12.95
N VAL A 223 14.93 7.71 12.70
CA VAL A 223 13.95 8.70 12.25
C VAL A 223 12.71 8.62 13.14
N ALA A 224 12.22 9.78 13.51
CA ALA A 224 10.90 9.97 14.11
C ALA A 224 10.18 11.13 13.43
N VAL A 225 8.86 11.05 13.38
CA VAL A 225 8.02 12.06 12.75
C VAL A 225 6.95 12.50 13.73
N SER A 226 6.85 13.80 13.93
CA SER A 226 5.72 14.42 14.62
C SER A 226 4.78 15.03 13.59
N THR A 227 3.49 14.73 13.73
CA THR A 227 2.43 15.33 12.92
C THR A 227 1.68 16.41 13.70
N GLU A 228 2.09 16.77 14.92
CA GLU A 228 1.32 17.67 15.79
C GLU A 228 1.04 19.04 15.15
N ALA A 229 1.99 19.58 14.40
CA ALA A 229 1.90 20.87 13.71
C ALA A 229 1.47 20.77 12.24
N TRP A 230 0.81 19.68 11.82
CA TRP A 230 0.43 19.46 10.42
C TRP A 230 -0.41 20.58 9.81
N GLU A 231 -1.23 21.29 10.60
CA GLU A 231 -2.06 22.42 10.15
C GLU A 231 -1.26 23.71 9.96
N ASN A 232 -0.10 23.84 10.59
CA ASN A 232 0.76 25.00 10.45
C ASN A 232 1.51 24.91 9.12
N THR A 233 1.10 25.68 8.10
CA THR A 233 1.69 25.60 6.76
C THR A 233 3.18 25.93 6.70
N ASP A 234 3.70 26.69 7.67
CA ASP A 234 5.13 27.05 7.75
C ASP A 234 5.98 25.92 8.36
N VAL A 235 5.34 24.97 9.07
CA VAL A 235 6.01 23.87 9.80
C VAL A 235 5.60 22.51 9.22
N GLY A 236 4.31 22.21 9.21
CA GLY A 236 3.74 20.96 8.77
C GLY A 236 4.19 19.78 9.61
N LEU A 237 4.58 18.69 8.95
CA LEU A 237 5.17 17.52 9.60
C LEU A 237 6.62 17.81 9.96
N VAL A 238 7.02 17.39 11.16
CA VAL A 238 8.39 17.53 11.63
C VAL A 238 9.06 16.18 11.58
N ARG A 239 10.03 16.02 10.68
CA ARG A 239 10.91 14.84 10.60
C ARG A 239 12.19 15.14 11.39
N LEU A 240 12.43 14.35 12.43
CA LEU A 240 13.67 14.34 13.18
C LEU A 240 14.51 13.14 12.74
N GLU A 241 15.72 13.41 12.25
CA GLU A 241 16.69 12.40 11.85
C GLU A 241 17.92 12.48 12.77
N LEU A 242 18.14 11.43 13.55
CA LEU A 242 19.26 11.32 14.47
C LEU A 242 20.28 10.34 13.90
N ARG A 243 21.53 10.80 13.76
CA ARG A 243 22.66 10.00 13.29
C ARG A 243 23.68 9.84 14.40
N LEU A 244 24.13 8.60 14.61
CA LEU A 244 25.31 8.34 15.44
C LEU A 244 26.10 7.17 14.90
N THR A 245 27.41 7.18 15.13
CA THR A 245 28.29 6.03 14.87
C THR A 245 28.55 5.32 16.19
N VAL A 246 28.23 4.04 16.28
CA VAL A 246 28.56 3.21 17.45
C VAL A 246 29.86 2.48 17.19
N GLU A 247 30.80 2.62 18.11
CA GLU A 247 32.09 1.91 18.10
C GLU A 247 32.24 0.99 19.31
N GLY A 248 33.15 0.02 19.21
CA GLY A 248 33.46 -0.87 20.31
C GLY A 248 32.36 -1.88 20.63
N ASN A 249 31.52 -2.23 19.65
CA ASN A 249 30.44 -3.22 19.77
C ASN A 249 30.97 -4.67 19.82
N THR A 250 31.90 -4.89 20.74
CA THR A 250 32.50 -6.18 21.02
C THR A 250 31.66 -6.92 22.07
N PRO A 251 31.56 -8.25 22.00
CA PRO A 251 30.71 -9.00 22.90
C PRO A 251 31.24 -8.90 24.33
N PRO A 252 30.35 -8.72 25.32
CA PRO A 252 30.75 -8.72 26.71
C PRO A 252 31.26 -10.10 27.12
N PRO A 253 32.10 -10.18 28.17
CA PRO A 253 32.55 -11.46 28.72
C PRO A 253 31.36 -12.37 29.06
N GLY A 254 31.37 -13.59 28.53
CA GLY A 254 30.30 -14.57 28.74
C GLY A 254 29.21 -14.59 27.67
N PHE A 255 29.21 -13.66 26.70
CA PHE A 255 28.35 -13.76 25.53
C PHE A 255 28.85 -14.85 24.57
N ASP A 256 28.01 -15.83 24.29
CA ASP A 256 28.33 -16.92 23.35
C ASP A 256 27.85 -16.56 21.93
N ARG A 257 28.76 -16.01 21.11
CA ARG A 257 28.48 -15.68 19.71
C ARG A 257 27.99 -16.90 18.91
N ALA A 258 28.53 -18.09 19.18
CA ALA A 258 28.17 -19.29 18.44
C ALA A 258 26.75 -19.76 18.79
N ALA A 259 26.39 -19.72 20.08
CA ALA A 259 25.04 -20.03 20.51
C ALA A 259 24.01 -19.03 19.97
N PHE A 260 24.34 -17.72 19.98
CA PHE A 260 23.46 -16.70 19.38
C PHE A 260 23.30 -16.91 17.87
N ALA A 261 24.38 -17.14 17.12
CA ALA A 261 24.30 -17.42 15.69
C ALA A 261 23.47 -18.68 15.39
N LEU A 262 23.61 -19.73 16.20
CA LEU A 262 22.79 -20.94 16.08
C LEU A 262 21.30 -20.67 16.36
N GLN A 263 21.00 -19.81 17.33
CA GLN A 263 19.63 -19.40 17.63
C GLN A 263 19.01 -18.62 16.46
N GLN A 264 19.75 -17.68 15.87
CA GLN A 264 19.30 -16.95 14.68
C GLN A 264 19.07 -17.89 13.50
N ASP A 265 20.01 -18.79 13.20
CA ASP A 265 19.88 -19.78 12.13
C ASP A 265 18.68 -20.73 12.33
N ASP A 266 18.44 -21.18 13.56
CA ASP A 266 17.24 -21.98 13.89
C ASP A 266 15.94 -21.20 13.69
N ALA A 267 15.92 -19.92 14.10
CA ALA A 267 14.78 -19.04 13.89
C ALA A 267 14.53 -18.78 12.38
N SER A 268 15.56 -18.47 11.60
CA SER A 268 15.46 -18.29 10.15
C SER A 268 14.96 -19.57 9.46
N LYS A 269 15.45 -20.75 9.86
CA LYS A 269 14.96 -22.04 9.33
C LYS A 269 13.49 -22.30 9.66
N LYS A 270 13.06 -21.95 10.87
CA LYS A 270 11.63 -22.04 11.26
C LYS A 270 10.78 -21.10 10.40
N ALA A 271 11.23 -19.86 10.20
CA ALA A 271 10.54 -18.88 9.36
C ALA A 271 10.43 -19.38 7.90
N GLN A 272 11.53 -19.83 7.31
CA GLN A 272 11.55 -20.45 5.98
C GLN A 272 10.61 -21.67 5.87
N GLY A 273 10.58 -22.52 6.91
CA GLY A 273 9.66 -23.64 6.98
C GLY A 273 8.18 -23.22 7.02
N ILE A 274 7.86 -22.12 7.69
CA ILE A 274 6.51 -21.52 7.66
C ILE A 274 6.21 -20.98 6.24
N MET A 275 7.15 -20.28 5.61
CA MET A 275 6.98 -19.75 4.25
C MET A 275 6.70 -20.85 3.22
N ALA A 276 7.41 -21.97 3.32
CA ALA A 276 7.19 -23.12 2.44
C ALA A 276 5.75 -23.65 2.57
N ARG A 277 5.21 -23.76 3.79
CA ARG A 277 3.82 -24.19 4.02
C ARG A 277 2.79 -23.19 3.52
N LEU A 278 3.04 -21.89 3.70
CA LEU A 278 2.19 -20.83 3.15
C LEU A 278 2.11 -20.92 1.63
N ARG A 279 3.26 -21.11 0.96
CA ARG A 279 3.33 -21.30 -0.51
C ARG A 279 2.60 -22.56 -0.94
N GLU A 280 2.83 -23.69 -0.26
CA GLU A 280 2.13 -24.94 -0.58
C GLU A 280 0.60 -24.81 -0.44
N THR A 281 0.14 -24.14 0.62
CA THR A 281 -1.28 -23.89 0.87
C THR A 281 -1.89 -23.05 -0.24
N TRP A 282 -1.22 -21.97 -0.65
CA TRP A 282 -1.62 -21.13 -1.78
C TRP A 282 -1.65 -21.90 -3.10
N ASP A 283 -0.61 -22.69 -3.39
CA ASP A 283 -0.50 -23.50 -4.61
C ASP A 283 -1.55 -24.61 -4.67
N ARG A 284 -1.97 -25.13 -3.52
CA ARG A 284 -3.08 -26.10 -3.45
C ARG A 284 -4.41 -25.42 -3.77
N TRP A 285 -4.64 -24.22 -3.23
CA TRP A 285 -5.82 -23.43 -3.53
C TRP A 285 -5.89 -23.01 -5.00
N SER A 286 -4.79 -22.51 -5.58
CA SER A 286 -4.74 -22.05 -6.97
C SER A 286 -5.03 -23.16 -7.99
N ARG A 287 -4.78 -24.42 -7.61
CA ARG A 287 -5.11 -25.63 -8.39
C ARG A 287 -6.50 -26.21 -8.07
N GLY A 288 -7.33 -25.51 -7.30
CA GLY A 288 -8.68 -25.94 -6.94
C GLY A 288 -8.74 -27.07 -5.90
N GLY A 289 -7.64 -27.33 -5.18
CA GLY A 289 -7.55 -28.43 -4.21
C GLY A 289 -8.14 -28.13 -2.83
N THR A 290 -8.57 -26.91 -2.56
CA THR A 290 -9.15 -26.48 -1.28
C THR A 290 -10.10 -25.29 -1.49
N THR A 291 -11.01 -25.07 -0.54
CA THR A 291 -11.93 -23.93 -0.56
C THR A 291 -11.24 -22.67 -0.05
N ASN A 292 -11.78 -21.48 -0.37
CA ASN A 292 -11.26 -20.22 0.18
C ASN A 292 -11.17 -20.26 1.71
N ARG A 293 -12.24 -20.71 2.38
CA ARG A 293 -12.28 -20.72 3.85
C ARG A 293 -11.19 -21.59 4.47
N ALA A 294 -11.06 -22.85 4.02
CA ALA A 294 -10.04 -23.75 4.55
C ALA A 294 -8.61 -23.26 4.26
N THR A 295 -8.42 -22.58 3.13
CA THR A 295 -7.16 -21.91 2.77
C THR A 295 -6.85 -20.78 3.74
N CYS A 296 -7.80 -19.89 3.99
CA CYS A 296 -7.65 -18.78 4.93
C CYS A 296 -7.35 -19.28 6.35
N ASP A 297 -8.11 -20.26 6.86
CA ASP A 297 -7.90 -20.82 8.20
C ASP A 297 -6.47 -21.38 8.36
N THR A 298 -5.97 -22.08 7.34
CA THR A 298 -4.61 -22.65 7.36
C THR A 298 -3.54 -21.56 7.27
N MET A 299 -3.69 -20.62 6.34
CA MET A 299 -2.72 -19.54 6.14
C MET A 299 -2.66 -18.61 7.36
N LEU A 300 -3.79 -18.25 7.95
CA LEU A 300 -3.84 -17.41 9.15
C LEU A 300 -3.14 -18.09 10.34
N ALA A 301 -3.34 -19.40 10.53
CA ALA A 301 -2.64 -20.13 11.59
C ALA A 301 -1.11 -20.15 11.39
N ASP A 302 -0.63 -20.25 10.14
CA ASP A 302 0.80 -20.18 9.84
C ASP A 302 1.35 -18.74 9.92
N LEU A 303 0.56 -17.73 9.53
CA LEU A 303 0.91 -16.32 9.70
C LEU A 303 1.00 -15.92 11.19
N ASP A 304 0.11 -16.43 12.03
CA ASP A 304 0.16 -16.23 13.48
C ASP A 304 1.44 -16.82 14.11
N ARG A 305 1.92 -17.95 13.58
CA ARG A 305 3.21 -18.55 13.99
C ARG A 305 4.39 -17.70 13.53
N LEU A 306 4.35 -17.21 12.29
CA LEU A 306 5.40 -16.33 11.76
C LEU A 306 5.44 -15.01 12.54
N ARG A 307 4.27 -14.46 12.91
CA ARG A 307 4.18 -13.25 13.73
C ARG A 307 4.78 -13.49 15.11
N SER A 308 4.39 -14.56 15.79
CA SER A 308 4.97 -14.90 17.10
C SER A 308 6.50 -15.03 17.03
N LEU A 309 7.04 -15.62 15.95
CA LEU A 309 8.48 -15.75 15.73
C LEU A 309 9.14 -14.38 15.48
N ALA A 310 8.50 -13.50 14.70
CA ALA A 310 8.97 -12.15 14.45
C ALA A 310 8.89 -11.26 15.72
N GLU A 311 7.90 -11.47 16.57
CA GLU A 311 7.81 -10.81 17.89
C GLU A 311 8.95 -11.26 18.83
N GLU A 312 9.28 -12.56 18.82
CA GLU A 312 10.40 -13.11 19.60
C GLU A 312 11.78 -12.68 19.06
N HIS A 313 11.88 -12.53 17.74
CA HIS A 313 13.11 -12.15 17.03
C HIS A 313 12.88 -10.98 16.07
N PRO A 314 12.64 -9.75 16.59
CA PRO A 314 12.18 -8.61 15.79
C PRO A 314 13.12 -8.21 14.66
N ARG A 315 14.43 -8.40 14.87
CA ARG A 315 15.49 -8.04 13.91
C ARG A 315 16.04 -9.23 13.12
N LEU A 316 15.41 -10.40 13.23
CA LEU A 316 15.78 -11.59 12.47
C LEU A 316 15.80 -11.27 10.97
N ASP A 317 16.92 -11.59 10.32
CA ASP A 317 17.15 -11.31 8.90
C ASP A 317 16.80 -9.87 8.53
N GLN A 318 17.20 -8.91 9.39
CA GLN A 318 17.01 -7.48 9.18
C GLN A 318 15.54 -7.06 9.01
N GLY A 319 14.61 -7.81 9.62
CA GLY A 319 13.18 -7.52 9.59
C GLY A 319 12.45 -8.05 8.35
N GLN A 320 13.12 -8.85 7.50
CA GLN A 320 12.53 -9.45 6.29
C GLN A 320 11.21 -10.19 6.57
N TRP A 321 11.09 -10.82 7.74
CA TRP A 321 9.91 -11.59 8.13
C TRP A 321 8.67 -10.72 8.38
N TRP A 322 8.83 -9.45 8.79
CA TRP A 322 7.73 -8.49 8.86
C TRP A 322 7.17 -8.16 7.48
N ALA A 323 8.07 -8.03 6.50
CA ALA A 323 7.66 -7.78 5.12
C ALA A 323 6.90 -9.00 4.54
N HIS A 324 7.40 -10.23 4.78
CA HIS A 324 6.72 -11.46 4.38
C HIS A 324 5.36 -11.63 5.06
N LEU A 325 5.25 -11.28 6.35
CA LEU A 325 3.98 -11.29 7.08
C LEU A 325 2.94 -10.47 6.34
N GLY A 326 3.22 -9.19 6.05
CA GLY A 326 2.26 -8.34 5.36
C GLY A 326 1.97 -8.78 3.92
N GLY A 327 2.99 -9.24 3.17
CA GLY A 327 2.83 -9.75 1.81
C GLY A 327 1.92 -10.99 1.72
N TYR A 328 1.98 -11.90 2.69
CA TYR A 328 1.09 -13.08 2.70
C TYR A 328 -0.29 -12.82 3.32
N HIS A 329 -0.44 -11.83 4.20
CA HIS A 329 -1.78 -11.35 4.58
C HIS A 329 -2.54 -10.81 3.36
N MET A 330 -1.85 -10.25 2.37
CA MET A 330 -2.48 -9.80 1.11
C MET A 330 -3.08 -10.99 0.33
N ASN A 331 -2.47 -12.16 0.39
CA ASN A 331 -3.03 -13.38 -0.21
C ASN A 331 -4.31 -13.82 0.50
N VAL A 332 -4.32 -13.76 1.84
CA VAL A 332 -5.53 -14.02 2.64
C VAL A 332 -6.63 -13.00 2.34
N HIS A 333 -6.26 -11.73 2.18
CA HIS A 333 -7.19 -10.66 1.80
C HIS A 333 -7.83 -10.89 0.42
N LYS A 334 -7.07 -11.39 -0.57
CA LYS A 334 -7.61 -11.79 -1.89
C LYS A 334 -8.70 -12.86 -1.79
N LEU A 335 -8.73 -13.64 -0.71
CA LEU A 335 -9.73 -14.67 -0.43
C LEU A 335 -10.91 -14.16 0.41
N LEU A 336 -11.10 -12.84 0.45
CA LEU A 336 -12.23 -12.13 1.08
C LEU A 336 -12.21 -12.13 2.61
N GLU A 337 -11.05 -12.31 3.24
CA GLU A 337 -10.87 -11.97 4.65
C GLU A 337 -10.47 -10.48 4.80
N ASN A 338 -10.91 -9.85 5.88
CA ASN A 338 -10.64 -8.45 6.17
C ASN A 338 -9.29 -8.31 6.90
N THR A 339 -8.19 -8.45 6.16
CA THR A 339 -6.81 -8.43 6.69
C THR A 339 -5.93 -7.35 6.04
N LEU A 340 -6.52 -6.35 5.39
CA LEU A 340 -5.76 -5.30 4.68
C LEU A 340 -4.93 -4.45 5.65
N PHE A 341 -5.48 -4.17 6.84
CA PHE A 341 -4.75 -3.44 7.87
C PHE A 341 -3.50 -4.17 8.33
N GLU A 342 -3.57 -5.48 8.56
CA GLU A 342 -2.41 -6.31 8.90
C GLU A 342 -1.34 -6.24 7.80
N CYS A 343 -1.74 -6.21 6.52
CA CYS A 343 -0.82 -6.03 5.41
C CYS A 343 -0.06 -4.71 5.56
N GLU A 344 -0.79 -3.61 5.69
CA GLU A 344 -0.24 -2.25 5.75
C GLU A 344 0.58 -2.03 7.03
N LEU A 345 0.14 -2.56 8.16
CA LEU A 345 0.81 -2.49 9.45
C LEU A 345 2.19 -3.14 9.37
N TYR A 346 2.27 -4.41 8.94
CA TYR A 346 3.53 -5.15 8.95
C TYR A 346 4.48 -4.69 7.83
N LEU A 347 3.95 -4.35 6.64
CA LEU A 347 4.78 -3.79 5.57
C LEU A 347 5.30 -2.40 5.94
N GLY A 348 4.46 -1.55 6.51
CA GLY A 348 4.87 -0.25 7.02
C GLY A 348 5.95 -0.38 8.10
N TYR A 349 5.76 -1.29 9.05
CA TYR A 349 6.75 -1.57 10.08
C TYR A 349 8.06 -2.11 9.49
N ALA A 350 8.01 -2.92 8.42
CA ALA A 350 9.21 -3.41 7.72
C ALA A 350 10.07 -2.27 7.12
N LEU A 351 9.46 -1.13 6.72
CA LEU A 351 10.21 0.05 6.24
C LEU A 351 11.14 0.63 7.32
N THR A 352 10.88 0.33 8.60
CA THR A 352 11.67 0.87 9.72
C THR A 352 13.01 0.19 9.93
N PHE A 353 13.33 -0.93 9.25
CA PHE A 353 14.57 -1.67 9.50
C PHE A 353 15.80 -1.12 8.78
N GLY A 354 15.61 -0.37 7.70
CA GLY A 354 16.69 0.33 6.98
C GLY A 354 17.52 -0.54 6.04
N GLU A 355 17.11 -1.78 5.77
CA GLU A 355 17.69 -2.63 4.74
C GLU A 355 16.95 -2.43 3.41
N ASP A 356 17.69 -2.20 2.32
CA ASP A 356 17.12 -1.81 1.03
C ASP A 356 16.30 -2.91 0.35
N GLY A 357 16.69 -4.17 0.46
CA GLY A 357 15.93 -5.32 -0.05
C GLY A 357 14.58 -5.48 0.65
N VAL A 358 14.54 -5.40 1.98
CA VAL A 358 13.34 -5.45 2.81
C VAL A 358 12.43 -4.27 2.48
N ARG A 359 13.00 -3.07 2.38
CA ARG A 359 12.28 -1.85 2.02
C ARG A 359 11.67 -1.95 0.63
N TYR A 360 12.46 -2.34 -0.38
CA TYR A 360 11.98 -2.52 -1.74
C TYR A 360 10.85 -3.57 -1.80
N TYR A 361 11.04 -4.72 -1.16
CA TYR A 361 9.99 -5.75 -1.08
C TYR A 361 8.73 -5.23 -0.40
N ALA A 362 8.86 -4.45 0.68
CA ALA A 362 7.74 -3.85 1.37
C ALA A 362 6.96 -2.88 0.47
N GLU A 363 7.66 -1.98 -0.24
CA GLU A 363 7.05 -1.03 -1.17
C GLU A 363 6.29 -1.72 -2.30
N GLN A 364 6.88 -2.74 -2.94
CA GLN A 364 6.19 -3.51 -3.99
C GLN A 364 4.86 -4.13 -3.51
N ASN A 365 4.80 -4.57 -2.26
CA ASN A 365 3.56 -5.09 -1.69
C ASN A 365 2.61 -3.95 -1.25
N LEU A 366 3.14 -2.81 -0.80
CA LEU A 366 2.35 -1.63 -0.42
C LEU A 366 1.69 -0.96 -1.62
N GLU A 367 2.25 -1.06 -2.83
CA GLU A 367 1.57 -0.67 -4.08
C GLU A 367 0.24 -1.42 -4.23
N GLY A 368 0.29 -2.74 -4.04
CA GLY A 368 -0.88 -3.61 -4.05
C GLY A 368 -1.86 -3.26 -2.94
N CYS A 369 -1.37 -3.02 -1.72
CA CYS A 369 -2.20 -2.61 -0.58
C CYS A 369 -2.92 -1.30 -0.86
N TYR A 370 -2.20 -0.27 -1.34
CA TYR A 370 -2.77 1.02 -1.68
C TYR A 370 -3.85 0.90 -2.75
N SER A 371 -3.59 0.12 -3.81
CA SER A 371 -4.57 -0.17 -4.85
C SER A 371 -5.82 -0.87 -4.31
N LYS A 372 -5.66 -1.80 -3.34
CA LYS A 372 -6.80 -2.45 -2.68
C LYS A 372 -7.57 -1.49 -1.79
N ARG A 373 -6.89 -0.63 -1.03
CA ARG A 373 -7.51 0.41 -0.21
C ARG A 373 -8.38 1.36 -1.05
N LEU A 374 -7.90 1.76 -2.24
CA LEU A 374 -8.69 2.55 -3.20
C LEU A 374 -9.96 1.81 -3.66
N LEU A 375 -9.84 0.53 -3.98
CA LEU A 375 -10.98 -0.29 -4.40
C LEU A 375 -12.00 -0.53 -3.28
N GLU A 376 -11.54 -0.76 -2.06
CA GLU A 376 -12.44 -0.87 -0.91
C GLU A 376 -13.18 0.43 -0.67
N ALA A 377 -12.48 1.57 -0.72
CA ALA A 377 -13.11 2.88 -0.62
C ALA A 377 -14.17 3.10 -1.72
N ALA A 378 -13.86 2.77 -2.97
CA ALA A 378 -14.82 2.84 -4.08
C ALA A 378 -16.07 1.98 -3.80
N ARG A 379 -15.87 0.78 -3.25
CA ARG A 379 -16.96 -0.14 -2.90
C ARG A 379 -17.84 0.41 -1.77
N PHE A 380 -17.26 0.95 -0.70
CA PHE A 380 -18.04 1.50 0.40
C PHE A 380 -18.81 2.76 -0.01
N MET A 381 -18.18 3.64 -0.78
CA MET A 381 -18.89 4.80 -1.36
C MET A 381 -20.02 4.37 -2.31
N TRP A 382 -19.82 3.29 -3.06
CA TRP A 382 -20.89 2.71 -3.86
C TRP A 382 -22.05 2.23 -2.98
N TYR A 383 -21.78 1.57 -1.85
CA TYR A 383 -22.83 1.18 -0.90
C TYR A 383 -23.56 2.38 -0.30
N ASP A 384 -22.82 3.39 0.17
CA ASP A 384 -23.40 4.63 0.69
C ASP A 384 -24.28 5.32 -0.37
N GLY A 385 -23.83 5.35 -1.63
CA GLY A 385 -24.62 5.91 -2.73
C GLY A 385 -25.90 5.12 -3.02
N LEU A 386 -25.87 3.79 -2.89
CA LEU A 386 -27.07 2.97 -3.01
C LEU A 386 -28.04 3.20 -1.84
N GLU A 387 -27.54 3.45 -0.65
CA GLU A 387 -28.37 3.85 0.50
C GLU A 387 -29.03 5.21 0.26
N CYS A 388 -28.29 6.19 -0.27
CA CYS A 388 -28.86 7.47 -0.71
C CYS A 388 -29.95 7.27 -1.77
N ILE A 389 -29.76 6.38 -2.75
CA ILE A 389 -30.81 6.00 -3.72
C ILE A 389 -32.06 5.47 -2.98
N LEU A 390 -31.90 4.56 -2.02
CA LEU A 390 -33.04 3.99 -1.29
C LEU A 390 -33.79 5.04 -0.46
N GLN A 391 -33.13 6.13 -0.08
CA GLN A 391 -33.69 7.25 0.67
C GLN A 391 -34.27 8.36 -0.23
N GLY A 392 -34.09 8.27 -1.55
CA GLY A 392 -34.51 9.29 -2.50
C GLY A 392 -33.55 10.48 -2.62
N GLU A 393 -32.33 10.35 -2.12
CA GLU A 393 -31.29 11.39 -2.12
C GLU A 393 -30.41 11.30 -3.38
N TRP A 394 -30.99 11.52 -4.55
CA TRP A 394 -30.34 11.24 -5.84
C TRP A 394 -29.08 12.06 -6.09
N VAL A 395 -29.07 13.35 -5.72
CA VAL A 395 -27.90 14.23 -5.91
C VAL A 395 -26.71 13.73 -5.10
N ALA A 396 -26.93 13.40 -3.81
CA ALA A 396 -25.89 12.85 -2.95
C ALA A 396 -25.37 11.50 -3.49
N ALA A 397 -26.27 10.64 -3.98
CA ALA A 397 -25.88 9.38 -4.61
C ALA A 397 -24.99 9.60 -5.85
N ILE A 398 -25.34 10.54 -6.74
CA ILE A 398 -24.56 10.87 -7.94
C ILE A 398 -23.14 11.32 -7.55
N ASP A 399 -23.01 12.21 -6.58
CA ASP A 399 -21.71 12.70 -6.11
C ASP A 399 -20.86 11.56 -5.53
N LEU A 400 -21.47 10.66 -4.75
CA LEU A 400 -20.81 9.47 -4.22
C LEU A 400 -20.35 8.51 -5.32
N PHE A 401 -21.17 8.24 -6.34
CA PHE A 401 -20.78 7.34 -7.42
C PHE A 401 -19.67 7.90 -8.30
N ARG A 402 -19.68 9.22 -8.57
CA ARG A 402 -18.59 9.89 -9.28
C ARG A 402 -17.28 9.76 -8.53
N ALA A 403 -17.30 10.10 -7.24
CA ALA A 403 -16.13 10.01 -6.40
C ALA A 403 -15.67 8.56 -6.16
N ALA A 404 -16.58 7.58 -6.19
CA ALA A 404 -16.26 6.15 -6.20
C ALA A 404 -15.61 5.71 -7.52
N SER A 405 -16.12 6.20 -8.66
CA SER A 405 -15.57 5.92 -9.99
C SER A 405 -14.13 6.43 -10.13
N ASP A 406 -13.81 7.59 -9.55
CA ASP A 406 -12.47 8.19 -9.61
C ASP A 406 -11.41 7.37 -8.86
N LYS A 407 -11.83 6.43 -8.00
CA LYS A 407 -10.95 5.52 -7.24
C LYS A 407 -10.67 4.20 -7.96
N LYS A 408 -11.29 3.98 -9.12
CA LYS A 408 -11.35 2.68 -9.81
C LYS A 408 -10.08 2.31 -10.61
N ASP A 409 -8.95 2.99 -10.42
CA ASP A 409 -7.70 2.64 -11.11
C ASP A 409 -7.08 1.28 -10.66
N GLY A 410 -7.75 0.52 -9.79
CA GLY A 410 -7.27 -0.75 -9.23
C GLY A 410 -7.81 -2.04 -9.87
N TRP A 411 -6.98 -3.08 -9.88
CA TRP A 411 -7.36 -4.48 -10.17
C TRP A 411 -8.08 -5.14 -8.99
N GLY A 412 -9.31 -5.68 -9.17
CA GLY A 412 -9.93 -6.53 -8.14
C GLY A 412 -11.47 -6.66 -8.12
N TRP A 413 -11.96 -7.73 -7.49
CA TRP A 413 -13.35 -8.24 -7.51
C TRP A 413 -14.49 -7.32 -7.01
N ALA A 414 -14.21 -6.17 -6.39
CA ALA A 414 -15.19 -5.48 -5.54
C ALA A 414 -16.20 -4.56 -6.25
N VAL A 415 -15.88 -3.99 -7.42
CA VAL A 415 -16.69 -2.92 -8.08
C VAL A 415 -16.51 -2.90 -9.61
N ASN A 416 -16.16 -4.05 -10.20
CA ASN A 416 -15.40 -4.04 -11.45
C ASN A 416 -16.20 -4.32 -12.73
N HIS A 417 -17.51 -4.55 -12.65
CA HIS A 417 -18.32 -4.88 -13.82
C HIS A 417 -19.02 -3.67 -14.44
N GLY A 418 -18.79 -2.47 -13.88
CA GLY A 418 -19.44 -1.24 -14.34
C GLY A 418 -20.59 -0.80 -13.43
N ASP A 419 -20.74 -1.46 -12.29
CA ASP A 419 -21.84 -1.29 -11.35
C ASP A 419 -21.96 0.14 -10.81
N ILE A 420 -20.84 0.80 -10.53
CA ILE A 420 -20.80 2.20 -10.10
C ILE A 420 -21.40 3.12 -11.18
N TRP A 421 -20.97 2.98 -12.45
CA TRP A 421 -21.48 3.79 -13.56
C TRP A 421 -22.96 3.50 -13.84
N LEU A 422 -23.37 2.25 -13.70
CA LEU A 422 -24.77 1.86 -13.83
C LEU A 422 -25.63 2.50 -12.73
N SER A 423 -25.13 2.51 -11.49
CA SER A 423 -25.80 3.13 -10.35
C SER A 423 -25.91 4.65 -10.53
N GLU A 424 -24.83 5.30 -11.02
CA GLU A 424 -24.83 6.72 -11.37
C GLU A 424 -25.86 7.04 -12.46
N ALA A 425 -25.91 6.24 -13.54
CA ALA A 425 -26.86 6.43 -14.61
C ALA A 425 -28.32 6.36 -14.10
N VAL A 426 -28.62 5.38 -13.26
CA VAL A 426 -29.95 5.23 -12.64
C VAL A 426 -30.29 6.44 -11.76
N ALA A 427 -29.36 6.90 -10.94
CA ALA A 427 -29.56 8.09 -10.11
C ALA A 427 -29.80 9.35 -10.96
N LEU A 428 -29.03 9.53 -12.04
CA LEU A 428 -29.22 10.62 -13.01
C LEU A 428 -30.59 10.56 -13.70
N MET A 429 -31.03 9.37 -14.11
CA MET A 429 -32.35 9.16 -14.73
C MET A 429 -33.50 9.50 -13.76
N LEU A 430 -33.40 9.09 -12.49
CA LEU A 430 -34.40 9.41 -11.47
C LEU A 430 -34.40 10.90 -11.10
N GLN A 431 -33.22 11.51 -10.97
CA GLN A 431 -33.07 12.93 -10.67
C GLN A 431 -33.56 13.82 -11.84
N GLY A 432 -33.13 13.53 -13.06
CA GLY A 432 -33.43 14.32 -14.25
C GLY A 432 -34.90 14.32 -14.62
N THR A 433 -35.63 13.24 -14.30
CA THR A 433 -37.09 13.17 -14.50
C THR A 433 -37.90 13.76 -13.33
N ALA A 434 -37.31 13.90 -12.14
CA ALA A 434 -37.95 14.54 -10.99
C ALA A 434 -37.81 16.07 -11.02
N THR A 435 -36.63 16.57 -11.37
CA THR A 435 -36.31 18.01 -11.41
C THR A 435 -35.46 18.34 -12.65
N PRO A 436 -36.09 18.54 -13.82
CA PRO A 436 -35.38 18.75 -15.09
C PRO A 436 -34.48 19.99 -15.11
N GLU A 437 -34.81 21.01 -14.30
CA GLU A 437 -34.13 22.31 -14.25
C GLU A 437 -32.80 22.29 -13.46
N VAL A 438 -32.52 21.22 -12.72
CA VAL A 438 -31.36 21.13 -11.80
C VAL A 438 -30.11 20.53 -12.47
N VAL A 439 -30.22 20.00 -13.69
CA VAL A 439 -29.09 19.37 -14.40
C VAL A 439 -28.52 20.33 -15.45
N HIS A 440 -27.42 21.02 -15.11
CA HIS A 440 -26.60 21.78 -16.06
C HIS A 440 -25.20 21.17 -16.17
N GLU A 441 -24.85 20.68 -17.36
CA GLU A 441 -23.73 21.18 -18.21
C GLU A 441 -23.62 20.34 -19.51
N ASP A 442 -24.07 19.09 -19.48
CA ASP A 442 -24.44 18.24 -20.61
C ASP A 442 -25.73 17.52 -20.22
N GLY A 443 -26.71 17.33 -21.11
CA GLY A 443 -28.01 16.75 -20.73
C GLY A 443 -27.87 15.45 -19.92
N TRP A 444 -28.68 15.29 -18.85
CA TRP A 444 -28.60 14.10 -17.97
C TRP A 444 -28.84 12.80 -18.75
N LEU A 445 -29.63 12.88 -19.83
CA LEU A 445 -29.97 11.75 -20.68
C LEU A 445 -28.75 11.26 -21.46
N GLU A 446 -27.99 12.17 -22.08
CA GLU A 446 -26.74 11.89 -22.77
C GLU A 446 -25.70 11.31 -21.81
N THR A 447 -25.59 11.89 -20.62
CA THR A 447 -24.66 11.42 -19.58
C THR A 447 -25.02 10.00 -19.12
N ALA A 448 -26.30 9.75 -18.80
CA ALA A 448 -26.78 8.43 -18.42
C ALA A 448 -26.52 7.39 -19.53
N ARG A 449 -26.78 7.74 -20.80
CA ARG A 449 -26.49 6.87 -21.95
C ARG A 449 -25.00 6.51 -22.01
N ALA A 450 -24.11 7.49 -21.87
CA ALA A 450 -22.67 7.26 -21.90
C ALA A 450 -22.21 6.34 -20.77
N LEU A 451 -22.73 6.54 -19.55
CA LEU A 451 -22.43 5.71 -18.38
C LEU A 451 -22.91 4.26 -18.56
N ILE A 452 -24.12 4.06 -19.09
CA ILE A 452 -24.67 2.72 -19.39
C ILE A 452 -23.82 2.02 -20.44
N GLN A 453 -23.42 2.72 -21.51
CA GLN A 453 -22.53 2.17 -22.54
C GLN A 453 -21.17 1.79 -21.95
N ARG A 454 -20.59 2.64 -21.10
CA ARG A 454 -19.33 2.39 -20.41
C ARG A 454 -19.42 1.16 -19.49
N ALA A 455 -20.52 1.02 -18.75
CA ALA A 455 -20.79 -0.15 -17.92
C ALA A 455 -20.89 -1.43 -18.77
N ALA A 456 -21.64 -1.38 -19.88
CA ALA A 456 -21.81 -2.51 -20.79
C ALA A 456 -20.47 -2.95 -21.42
N GLN A 457 -19.67 -2.00 -21.89
CA GLN A 457 -18.34 -2.30 -22.44
C GLN A 457 -17.46 -2.97 -21.38
N ARG A 458 -17.43 -2.44 -20.15
CA ARG A 458 -16.63 -3.02 -19.07
C ARG A 458 -17.06 -4.42 -18.69
N THR A 459 -18.37 -4.66 -18.62
CA THR A 459 -18.94 -6.00 -18.42
C THR A 459 -18.45 -6.99 -19.48
N GLN A 460 -18.43 -6.59 -20.75
CA GLN A 460 -17.94 -7.42 -21.85
C GLN A 460 -16.44 -7.71 -21.76
N GLU A 461 -15.63 -6.69 -21.44
CA GLU A 461 -14.19 -6.83 -21.24
C GLU A 461 -13.84 -7.78 -20.09
N ALA A 462 -14.64 -7.76 -19.01
CA ALA A 462 -14.42 -8.58 -17.83
C ALA A 462 -14.63 -10.08 -18.10
N ARG A 463 -15.46 -10.47 -19.08
CA ARG A 463 -15.78 -11.87 -19.44
C ARG A 463 -16.24 -12.74 -18.26
N VAL A 464 -16.87 -12.13 -17.26
CA VAL A 464 -17.37 -12.82 -16.05
C VAL A 464 -18.80 -13.33 -16.23
N PHE A 465 -19.60 -12.63 -17.03
CA PHE A 465 -20.98 -13.00 -17.31
C PHE A 465 -21.06 -13.91 -18.52
N ASP A 466 -22.06 -14.79 -18.52
CA ASP A 466 -22.37 -15.62 -19.67
C ASP A 466 -23.09 -14.80 -20.76
N HIS A 467 -23.64 -15.51 -21.75
CA HIS A 467 -24.41 -14.90 -22.84
C HIS A 467 -25.64 -14.08 -22.41
N GLU A 468 -26.15 -14.25 -21.17
CA GLU A 468 -27.26 -13.44 -20.65
C GLU A 468 -26.80 -12.05 -20.19
N GLY A 469 -25.49 -11.88 -19.94
CA GLY A 469 -24.88 -10.61 -19.58
C GLY A 469 -25.15 -10.16 -18.15
N HIS A 470 -24.74 -8.93 -17.83
CA HIS A 470 -25.01 -8.35 -16.51
C HIS A 470 -26.51 -8.04 -16.36
N PRO A 471 -27.23 -8.66 -15.40
CA PRO A 471 -28.68 -8.66 -15.40
C PRO A 471 -29.31 -7.28 -15.17
N TRP A 472 -28.63 -6.41 -14.41
CA TRP A 472 -29.09 -5.03 -14.20
C TRP A 472 -28.89 -4.12 -15.43
N ILE A 473 -27.84 -4.33 -16.25
CA ILE A 473 -27.51 -3.43 -17.38
C ILE A 473 -28.64 -3.44 -18.40
N ARG A 474 -29.17 -4.62 -18.72
CA ARG A 474 -30.26 -4.77 -19.69
C ARG A 474 -31.52 -4.05 -19.24
N GLU A 475 -31.90 -4.19 -17.97
CA GLU A 475 -33.09 -3.51 -17.43
C GLU A 475 -32.96 -1.98 -17.50
N VAL A 476 -31.77 -1.44 -17.23
CA VAL A 476 -31.53 0.00 -17.32
C VAL A 476 -31.51 0.47 -18.79
N GLN A 477 -30.97 -0.31 -19.71
CA GLN A 477 -31.02 -0.03 -21.15
C GLN A 477 -32.46 -0.01 -21.69
N ASP A 478 -33.28 -0.99 -21.29
CA ASP A 478 -34.69 -1.07 -21.66
C ASP A 478 -35.46 0.12 -21.06
N ALA A 479 -35.19 0.50 -19.82
CA ALA A 479 -35.79 1.67 -19.19
C ALA A 479 -35.41 2.98 -19.89
N LEU A 480 -34.13 3.16 -20.26
CA LEU A 480 -33.67 4.32 -21.03
C LEU A 480 -34.36 4.39 -22.39
N SER A 481 -34.42 3.27 -23.11
CA SER A 481 -35.07 3.19 -24.42
C SER A 481 -36.58 3.49 -24.32
N ALA A 482 -37.23 3.02 -23.26
CA ALA A 482 -38.64 3.30 -22.99
C ALA A 482 -38.88 4.79 -22.72
N TYR A 483 -37.96 5.47 -22.02
CA TYR A 483 -38.03 6.91 -21.81
C TYR A 483 -37.88 7.69 -23.12
N GLU A 484 -36.92 7.32 -23.95
CA GLU A 484 -36.66 7.95 -25.25
C GLU A 484 -37.81 7.80 -26.25
N GLY A 485 -38.67 6.80 -26.05
CA GLY A 485 -39.89 6.60 -26.83
C GLY A 485 -41.08 7.46 -26.39
N LEU A 486 -40.98 8.21 -25.28
CA LEU A 486 -42.06 9.09 -24.81
C LEU A 486 -42.11 10.39 -25.63
N GLU A 487 -43.31 10.88 -25.90
CA GLU A 487 -43.52 12.16 -26.57
C GLU A 487 -43.40 13.34 -25.59
N ALA A 488 -43.10 14.53 -26.13
CA ALA A 488 -43.02 15.75 -25.33
C ALA A 488 -44.38 16.07 -24.68
N GLY A 489 -44.45 15.94 -23.35
CA GLY A 489 -45.68 16.15 -22.57
C GLY A 489 -46.32 14.88 -22.02
N ASP A 490 -45.78 13.71 -22.33
CA ASP A 490 -46.18 12.45 -21.70
C ASP A 490 -45.92 12.47 -20.18
N ASP A 491 -46.82 11.85 -19.42
CA ASP A 491 -46.65 11.68 -17.98
C ASP A 491 -45.57 10.63 -17.69
N VAL A 492 -44.40 11.11 -17.26
CA VAL A 492 -43.25 10.28 -16.91
C VAL A 492 -43.41 9.55 -15.56
N THR A 493 -44.50 9.79 -14.82
CA THR A 493 -44.68 9.26 -13.45
C THR A 493 -44.66 7.73 -13.42
N ALA A 494 -45.42 7.08 -14.31
CA ALA A 494 -45.49 5.62 -14.36
C ALA A 494 -44.14 5.00 -14.73
N TRP A 495 -43.42 5.61 -15.68
CA TRP A 495 -42.08 5.18 -16.05
C TRP A 495 -41.10 5.32 -14.87
N ARG A 496 -41.14 6.45 -14.15
CA ARG A 496 -40.28 6.71 -13.01
C ARG A 496 -40.54 5.76 -11.86
N GLU A 497 -41.80 5.48 -11.55
CA GLU A 497 -42.17 4.49 -10.53
C GLU A 497 -41.70 3.08 -10.89
N ALA A 498 -41.80 2.69 -12.17
CA ALA A 498 -41.30 1.40 -12.64
C ALA A 498 -39.77 1.30 -12.51
N LEU A 499 -39.03 2.33 -12.93
CA LEU A 499 -37.57 2.38 -12.77
C LEU A 499 -37.17 2.33 -11.29
N ALA A 500 -37.76 3.19 -10.45
CA ALA A 500 -37.49 3.23 -9.02
C ALA A 500 -37.77 1.87 -8.34
N GLY A 501 -38.88 1.22 -8.68
CA GLY A 501 -39.23 -0.10 -8.13
C GLY A 501 -38.21 -1.18 -8.49
N ARG A 502 -37.71 -1.20 -9.73
CA ARG A 502 -36.63 -2.13 -10.13
C ARG A 502 -35.29 -1.77 -9.49
N THR A 503 -34.99 -0.49 -9.35
CA THR A 503 -33.78 0.00 -8.67
C THR A 503 -33.71 -0.48 -7.22
N VAL A 504 -34.82 -0.41 -6.46
CA VAL A 504 -34.88 -0.91 -5.08
C VAL A 504 -34.50 -2.39 -5.00
N PHE A 505 -34.99 -3.22 -5.94
CA PHE A 505 -34.62 -4.63 -6.01
C PHE A 505 -33.11 -4.81 -6.21
N TRP A 506 -32.51 -4.07 -7.14
CA TRP A 506 -31.08 -4.17 -7.43
C TRP A 506 -30.19 -3.66 -6.30
N CYS A 507 -30.53 -2.52 -5.69
CA CYS A 507 -29.85 -2.02 -4.49
C CYS A 507 -29.85 -3.08 -3.39
N ALA A 508 -30.99 -3.75 -3.15
CA ALA A 508 -31.07 -4.81 -2.15
C ALA A 508 -30.16 -6.01 -2.50
N GLN A 509 -30.10 -6.44 -3.76
CA GLN A 509 -29.21 -7.52 -4.19
C GLN A 509 -27.73 -7.16 -3.98
N VAL A 510 -27.34 -5.93 -4.33
CA VAL A 510 -25.95 -5.45 -4.16
C VAL A 510 -25.59 -5.42 -2.68
N LEU A 511 -26.41 -4.78 -1.84
CA LEU A 511 -26.14 -4.60 -0.41
C LEU A 511 -26.16 -5.94 0.34
N SER A 512 -26.95 -6.93 -0.12
CA SER A 512 -26.90 -8.29 0.44
C SER A 512 -25.73 -9.13 -0.07
N GLY A 513 -24.98 -8.66 -1.07
CA GLY A 513 -23.94 -9.45 -1.76
C GLY A 513 -24.51 -10.67 -2.48
N GLY A 514 -25.71 -10.54 -3.05
CA GLY A 514 -26.29 -11.56 -3.90
C GLY A 514 -25.51 -11.66 -5.20
N TYR A 515 -25.26 -12.88 -5.70
CA TYR A 515 -24.58 -13.07 -6.99
C TYR A 515 -25.23 -12.20 -8.08
N PRO A 516 -24.45 -11.44 -8.88
CA PRO A 516 -22.99 -11.47 -9.08
C PRO A 516 -22.18 -10.53 -8.17
N PHE A 517 -22.82 -9.86 -7.20
CA PHE A 517 -22.19 -8.82 -6.40
C PHE A 517 -21.31 -9.39 -5.29
N PRO A 518 -20.27 -8.65 -4.85
CA PRO A 518 -19.36 -9.14 -3.82
C PRO A 518 -20.07 -9.35 -2.48
N PRO A 519 -19.74 -10.42 -1.73
CA PRO A 519 -20.34 -10.68 -0.42
C PRO A 519 -19.93 -9.58 0.58
N PRO A 520 -20.75 -9.30 1.61
CA PRO A 520 -20.43 -8.29 2.62
C PRO A 520 -19.01 -8.43 3.18
N CYS A 521 -18.37 -7.30 3.47
CA CYS A 521 -17.06 -7.31 4.12
C CYS A 521 -17.18 -8.05 5.45
N ARG A 522 -16.22 -8.94 5.73
CA ARG A 522 -16.18 -9.64 7.01
C ARG A 522 -15.65 -8.74 8.11
N ASP A 523 -16.09 -9.02 9.33
CA ASP A 523 -15.47 -8.43 10.50
C ASP A 523 -14.02 -8.90 10.59
N ARG A 524 -13.18 -8.01 11.12
CA ARG A 524 -11.78 -8.32 11.39
C ARG A 524 -11.69 -9.29 12.56
N LEU A 525 -10.72 -10.22 12.53
CA LEU A 525 -10.55 -11.24 13.56
C LEU A 525 -9.88 -10.73 14.82
N VAL A 526 -8.96 -9.77 14.70
CA VAL A 526 -8.20 -9.16 15.80
C VAL A 526 -8.38 -7.65 15.71
N ASP A 527 -8.66 -6.97 16.82
CA ASP A 527 -8.82 -5.52 16.80
C ASP A 527 -7.48 -4.78 16.53
N GLU A 528 -7.59 -3.54 16.09
CA GLU A 528 -6.47 -2.69 15.65
C GLU A 528 -5.47 -2.41 16.76
N GLN A 529 -5.96 -2.07 17.95
CA GLN A 529 -5.11 -1.70 19.07
C GLN A 529 -4.28 -2.90 19.53
N THR A 530 -4.88 -4.08 19.61
CA THR A 530 -4.15 -5.32 19.92
C THR A 530 -3.02 -5.60 18.94
N LEU A 531 -3.20 -5.30 17.65
CA LEU A 531 -2.15 -5.49 16.64
C LEU A 531 -1.02 -4.45 16.78
N LEU A 532 -1.38 -3.19 17.05
CA LEU A 532 -0.42 -2.10 17.28
C LEU A 532 0.42 -2.35 18.54
N ASP A 533 -0.22 -2.73 19.65
CA ASP A 533 0.43 -3.01 20.94
C ASP A 533 1.39 -4.21 20.87
N ARG A 534 1.19 -5.09 19.88
CA ARG A 534 2.04 -6.25 19.63
C ARG A 534 3.23 -5.97 18.74
N LEU A 535 3.27 -4.83 18.05
CA LEU A 535 4.49 -4.43 17.37
C LEU A 535 5.58 -4.24 18.43
N PRO A 536 6.76 -4.88 18.25
CA PRO A 536 7.84 -4.71 19.18
C PRO A 536 8.23 -3.22 19.26
N GLY A 537 8.02 -2.60 20.43
CA GLY A 537 8.86 -1.49 20.84
C GLY A 537 10.30 -2.00 21.00
N HIS A 538 11.29 -1.10 21.06
CA HIS A 538 12.70 -1.46 21.26
C HIS A 538 12.84 -2.66 22.22
N PRO A 539 13.32 -3.84 21.78
CA PRO A 539 13.52 -4.95 22.70
C PRO A 539 14.62 -4.55 23.69
N ALA A 540 14.32 -4.67 24.99
CA ALA A 540 15.16 -4.24 26.11
C ALA A 540 16.46 -5.06 26.26
#